data_AF-A0A1W7M720-F1
#
_entry.id   AF-A0A1W7M720-F1
#
_cell.length_a   1.000
_cell.length_b   1.000
_cell.length_c   1.000
_cell.angle_alpha   90.00
_cell.angle_beta   90.00
_cell.angle_gamma   90.00
#
_symmetry.space_group_name_H-M   'P 1'
#
loop_
_entity.id
_entity.type
_entity.pdbx_description
1 polymer ?
#
loop_
_entity_poly.entity_id
_entity_poly.type
_entity_poly.pdbx_seq_one_letter_code
_entity_poly.pdbx_strand_id
1 'polypeptide(L)'
;MGSGAKLAAGLILVIAGLAFNLLSFDSFLFFGLPLIAGVLVAAYNSRRSVGRTTAEQIADVLRIYMGGHLLWSSVRYWSTDMQPVIHHPIGGPFVASLVAMGAFPAIKTIEGIVALLLLSNRFVPLALVLEMPTAVTIFYLNTFVTARLSGVLTGPPELGVNLALMLAYYQSYRPMLAMRPPVAPPALFGGKAGVSPAGNRPR
;
A
#
# COMPACT_ATOMS: atom_id res chain seq x y z
N MET A 1 10.96 2.41 25.98
CA MET A 1 12.01 1.81 25.12
C MET A 1 13.13 2.82 24.88
N GLY A 2 14.34 2.51 25.32
CA GLY A 2 15.52 3.35 25.08
C GLY A 2 15.89 3.44 23.60
N SER A 3 16.57 4.52 23.20
CA SER A 3 16.96 4.81 21.81
C SER A 3 17.71 3.64 21.14
N GLY A 4 18.61 2.97 21.87
CA GLY A 4 19.35 1.79 21.39
C GLY A 4 18.47 0.58 21.05
N ALA A 5 17.39 0.35 21.81
CA ALA A 5 16.47 -0.76 21.54
C ALA A 5 15.64 -0.52 20.26
N LYS A 6 15.31 0.75 19.97
CA LYS A 6 14.59 1.12 18.73
C LYS A 6 15.49 0.96 17.50
N LEU A 7 16.76 1.34 17.60
CA LEU A 7 17.75 1.14 16.55
C LEU A 7 18.02 -0.34 16.28
N ALA A 8 18.19 -1.14 17.34
CA ALA A 8 18.39 -2.59 17.20
C ALA A 8 17.17 -3.27 16.57
N ALA A 9 15.94 -2.93 16.98
CA ALA A 9 14.73 -3.47 16.38
C ALA A 9 14.58 -3.06 14.91
N GLY A 10 14.87 -1.81 14.56
CA GLY A 10 14.88 -1.34 13.16
C GLY A 10 15.92 -2.05 12.32
N LEU A 11 17.14 -2.26 12.86
CA LEU A 11 18.21 -2.97 12.17
C LEU A 11 17.86 -4.44 11.95
N ILE A 12 17.25 -5.11 12.93
CA ILE A 12 16.79 -6.49 12.82
C ILE A 12 15.68 -6.61 11.78
N LEU A 13 14.74 -5.67 11.72
CA LEU A 13 13.69 -5.64 10.69
C LEU A 13 14.28 -5.45 9.29
N VAL A 14 15.28 -4.58 9.14
CA VAL A 14 16.01 -4.37 7.88
C VAL A 14 16.82 -5.61 7.49
N ILE A 15 17.52 -6.23 8.44
CA ILE A 15 18.31 -7.44 8.21
C ILE A 15 17.40 -8.63 7.89
N ALA A 16 16.27 -8.78 8.58
CA ALA A 16 15.29 -9.83 8.29
C ALA A 16 14.62 -9.62 6.93
N GLY A 17 14.29 -8.37 6.59
CA GLY A 17 13.80 -8.00 5.25
C GLY A 17 14.85 -8.22 4.16
N LEU A 18 16.13 -7.94 4.43
CA LEU A 18 17.25 -8.21 3.52
C LEU A 18 17.54 -9.71 3.37
N ALA A 19 17.50 -10.47 4.47
CA ALA A 19 17.69 -11.91 4.47
C ALA A 19 16.55 -12.64 3.74
N PHE A 20 15.32 -12.14 3.87
CA PHE A 20 14.17 -12.59 3.08
C PHE A 20 14.33 -12.28 1.57
N ASN A 21 15.03 -11.20 1.22
CA ASN A 21 15.31 -10.78 -0.16
C ASN A 21 16.47 -11.51 -0.86
N LEU A 22 17.22 -12.36 -0.15
CA LEU A 22 18.32 -13.15 -0.74
C LEU A 22 17.84 -14.34 -1.58
N LEU A 23 16.54 -14.51 -1.80
CA LEU A 23 15.97 -15.59 -2.61
C LEU A 23 16.02 -15.33 -4.13
N SER A 24 16.08 -14.06 -4.58
CA SER A 24 16.39 -13.67 -5.97
C SER A 24 16.67 -12.16 -6.09
N PHE A 25 17.47 -11.73 -7.08
CA PHE A 25 17.69 -10.30 -7.35
C PHE A 25 16.37 -9.54 -7.60
N ASP A 26 15.41 -10.20 -8.25
CA ASP A 26 14.08 -9.64 -8.48
C ASP A 26 13.35 -9.32 -7.16
N SER A 27 13.41 -10.20 -6.16
CA SER A 27 12.82 -9.96 -4.84
C SER A 27 13.43 -8.72 -4.18
N PHE A 28 14.76 -8.57 -4.24
CA PHE A 28 15.45 -7.41 -3.69
C PHE A 28 15.00 -6.09 -4.36
N LEU A 29 14.84 -6.08 -5.68
CA LEU A 29 14.27 -4.92 -6.39
C LEU A 29 12.81 -4.67 -5.97
N PHE A 30 12.03 -5.74 -5.77
CA PHE A 30 10.61 -5.68 -5.43
C PHE A 30 10.33 -5.18 -4.01
N PHE A 31 11.16 -5.52 -3.03
CA PHE A 31 10.89 -5.27 -1.60
C PHE A 31 12.04 -4.56 -0.88
N GLY A 32 13.29 -4.90 -1.21
CA GLY A 32 14.48 -4.38 -0.53
C GLY A 32 14.77 -2.92 -0.86
N LEU A 33 14.86 -2.58 -2.15
CA LEU A 33 15.14 -1.21 -2.59
C LEU A 33 14.07 -0.20 -2.12
N PRO A 34 12.76 -0.46 -2.26
CA PRO A 34 11.74 0.46 -1.76
C PRO A 34 11.82 0.68 -0.25
N LEU A 35 12.12 -0.36 0.53
CA LEU A 35 12.29 -0.25 1.99
C LEU A 35 13.49 0.63 2.35
N ILE A 36 14.65 0.38 1.72
CA ILE A 36 15.86 1.19 1.93
C ILE A 36 15.59 2.64 1.56
N ALA A 37 14.99 2.89 0.39
CA ALA A 37 14.64 4.23 -0.05
C ALA A 37 13.71 4.94 0.95
N GLY A 38 12.70 4.22 1.48
CA GLY A 38 11.80 4.75 2.50
C GLY A 38 12.51 5.17 3.78
N VAL A 39 13.42 4.32 4.28
CA VAL A 39 14.23 4.63 5.48
C VAL A 39 15.14 5.82 5.24
N LEU A 40 15.80 5.90 4.09
CA LEU A 40 16.68 7.01 3.74
C LEU A 40 15.92 8.33 3.64
N VAL A 41 14.75 8.34 3.01
CA VAL A 41 13.90 9.54 2.90
C VAL A 41 13.36 9.95 4.27
N ALA A 42 12.92 9.01 5.10
CA ALA A 42 12.49 9.32 6.46
C ALA A 42 13.63 9.92 7.31
N ALA A 43 14.85 9.38 7.19
CA ALA A 43 16.05 9.89 7.86
C ALA A 43 16.46 11.27 7.33
N TYR A 44 16.30 11.51 6.02
CA TYR A 44 16.56 12.80 5.42
C TYR A 44 15.55 13.87 5.88
N ASN A 45 14.26 13.53 5.86
CA ASN A 45 13.18 14.43 6.27
C ASN A 45 13.27 14.78 7.77
N SER A 46 13.63 13.82 8.62
CA SER A 46 13.79 14.07 10.06
C SER A 46 14.93 15.02 10.40
N ARG A 47 15.99 15.06 9.57
CA ARG A 47 17.06 16.05 9.70
C ARG A 47 16.68 17.44 9.21
N ARG A 48 15.78 17.52 8.22
CA ARG A 48 15.44 18.77 7.54
C ARG A 48 14.25 19.51 8.14
N SER A 49 13.38 18.81 8.87
CA SER A 49 12.18 19.40 9.46
C SER A 49 12.06 19.07 10.94
N VAL A 50 12.35 20.08 11.76
CA VAL A 50 12.25 20.01 13.22
C VAL A 50 10.77 19.84 13.59
N GLY A 51 10.47 18.86 14.45
CA GLY A 51 9.11 18.61 14.94
C GLY A 51 8.34 17.47 14.26
N ARG A 52 8.93 16.76 13.29
CA ARG A 52 8.28 15.56 12.72
C ARG A 52 8.07 14.48 13.77
N THR A 53 6.85 13.96 13.82
CA THR A 53 6.47 12.85 14.69
C THR A 53 7.01 11.53 14.15
N THR A 54 7.12 10.53 15.04
CA THR A 54 7.46 9.15 14.64
C THR A 54 6.45 8.57 13.66
N ALA A 55 5.16 8.93 13.80
CA ALA A 55 4.09 8.45 12.92
C ALA A 55 4.28 8.92 11.47
N GLU A 56 4.65 10.19 11.28
CA GLU A 56 4.96 10.73 9.94
C GLU A 56 6.17 10.04 9.30
N GLN A 57 7.20 9.73 10.10
CA GLN A 57 8.37 9.00 9.61
C GLN A 57 8.03 7.57 9.20
N ILE A 58 7.23 6.87 10.01
CA ILE A 58 6.74 5.52 9.67
C ILE A 58 5.86 5.58 8.41
N ALA A 59 4.97 6.56 8.31
CA ALA A 59 4.12 6.74 7.12
C ALA A 59 4.96 6.99 5.86
N ASP A 60 6.04 7.79 5.95
CA ASP A 60 6.97 7.99 4.83
C ASP A 60 7.63 6.67 4.40
N VAL A 61 8.14 5.88 5.34
CA VAL A 61 8.75 4.57 5.04
C VAL A 61 7.76 3.64 4.35
N LEU A 62 6.57 3.48 4.94
CA LEU A 62 5.55 2.57 4.42
C LEU A 62 5.02 3.02 3.05
N ARG A 63 4.82 4.33 2.86
CA ARG A 63 4.35 4.92 1.60
C ARG A 63 5.36 4.70 0.48
N ILE A 64 6.65 4.90 0.77
CA ILE A 64 7.72 4.72 -0.22
C ILE A 64 7.95 3.24 -0.51
N TYR A 65 7.89 2.39 0.52
CA TYR A 65 7.95 0.95 0.35
C TYR A 65 6.81 0.47 -0.57
N MET A 66 5.57 0.80 -0.23
CA MET A 66 4.40 0.37 -1.01
C MET A 66 4.40 0.97 -2.42
N GLY A 67 4.65 2.27 -2.54
CA GLY A 67 4.70 2.95 -3.83
C GLY A 67 5.82 2.42 -4.72
N GLY A 68 7.02 2.19 -4.18
CA GLY A 68 8.14 1.64 -4.94
C GLY A 68 7.89 0.20 -5.40
N HIS A 69 7.32 -0.62 -4.51
CA HIS A 69 6.88 -1.99 -4.79
C HIS A 69 5.89 -2.04 -5.97
N LEU A 70 4.81 -1.26 -5.91
CA LEU A 70 3.79 -1.20 -6.96
C LEU A 70 4.32 -0.60 -8.27
N LEU A 71 5.22 0.39 -8.18
CA LEU A 71 5.85 0.98 -9.36
C LEU A 71 6.69 -0.06 -10.09
N TRP A 72 7.53 -0.81 -9.37
CA TRP A 72 8.37 -1.83 -9.96
C TRP A 72 7.55 -2.97 -10.57
N SER A 73 6.51 -3.43 -9.85
CA SER A 73 5.50 -4.38 -10.36
C SER A 73 4.93 -3.94 -11.72
N SER A 74 4.50 -2.69 -11.81
CA SER A 74 3.85 -2.12 -13.00
C SER A 74 4.84 -1.92 -14.15
N VAL A 75 6.00 -1.32 -13.87
CA VAL A 75 7.06 -1.08 -14.87
C VAL A 75 7.53 -2.40 -15.46
N ARG A 76 7.74 -3.43 -14.63
CA ARG A 76 8.14 -4.76 -15.11
C ARG A 76 7.11 -5.34 -16.06
N TYR A 77 5.83 -5.29 -15.70
CA TYR A 77 4.76 -5.77 -16.56
C TYR A 77 4.77 -5.06 -17.93
N TRP A 78 4.78 -3.72 -17.94
CA TRP A 78 4.72 -2.95 -19.20
C TRP A 78 5.99 -3.00 -20.05
N SER A 79 7.15 -3.29 -19.44
CA SER A 79 8.43 -3.36 -20.17
C SER A 79 8.76 -4.75 -20.71
N THR A 80 8.25 -5.80 -20.07
CA THR A 80 8.64 -7.19 -20.40
C THR A 80 7.47 -8.10 -20.72
N ASP A 81 6.23 -7.61 -20.60
CA ASP A 81 4.98 -8.37 -20.70
C ASP A 81 4.99 -9.65 -19.84
N MET A 82 5.77 -9.64 -18.75
CA MET A 82 5.89 -10.79 -17.86
C MET A 82 4.80 -10.75 -16.80
N GLN A 83 3.80 -11.64 -16.94
CA GLN A 83 2.96 -12.04 -15.82
C GLN A 83 3.67 -13.05 -14.89
N PRO A 84 3.34 -13.07 -13.58
CA PRO A 84 3.81 -14.12 -12.70
C PRO A 84 3.26 -15.49 -13.16
N VAL A 85 4.17 -16.41 -13.51
CA VAL A 85 3.80 -17.80 -13.83
C VAL A 85 3.51 -18.54 -12.53
N ILE A 86 2.23 -18.70 -12.21
CA ILE A 86 1.80 -19.42 -11.01
C ILE A 86 1.56 -20.89 -11.37
N HIS A 87 2.50 -21.76 -11.00
CA HIS A 87 2.36 -23.22 -11.12
C HIS A 87 1.43 -23.78 -10.02
N HIS A 88 0.17 -23.35 -9.99
CA HIS A 88 -0.86 -23.83 -9.07
C HIS A 88 -2.15 -24.13 -9.85
N PRO A 89 -2.84 -25.27 -9.61
CA PRO A 89 -3.99 -25.69 -10.41
C PRO A 89 -5.18 -24.71 -10.37
N ILE A 90 -5.24 -23.83 -9.36
CA ILE A 90 -6.29 -22.81 -9.24
C ILE A 90 -5.73 -21.41 -9.47
N GLY A 91 -4.53 -21.12 -8.94
CA GLY A 91 -3.96 -19.77 -8.96
C GLY A 91 -3.45 -19.38 -10.35
N GLY A 92 -2.89 -20.34 -11.08
CA GLY A 92 -2.45 -20.15 -12.47
C GLY A 92 -3.62 -19.82 -13.40
N PRO A 93 -4.67 -20.68 -13.48
CA PRO A 93 -5.84 -20.40 -14.31
C PRO A 93 -6.57 -19.11 -13.96
N PHE A 94 -6.61 -18.73 -12.68
CA PHE A 94 -7.18 -17.45 -12.24
C PHE A 94 -6.43 -16.26 -12.87
N VAL A 95 -5.11 -16.20 -12.72
CA VAL A 95 -4.30 -15.12 -13.31
C VAL A 95 -4.35 -15.15 -14.85
N ALA A 96 -4.30 -16.34 -15.45
CA ALA A 96 -4.43 -16.49 -16.90
C ALA A 96 -5.78 -15.94 -17.41
N SER A 97 -6.86 -16.16 -16.67
CA SER A 97 -8.19 -15.63 -17.01
C SER A 97 -8.23 -14.10 -16.91
N LEU A 98 -7.60 -13.50 -15.89
CA LEU A 98 -7.48 -12.04 -15.76
C LEU A 98 -6.72 -11.43 -16.95
N VAL A 99 -5.67 -12.10 -17.42
CA VAL A 99 -4.92 -11.67 -18.61
C VAL A 99 -5.81 -11.79 -19.85
N ALA A 100 -6.46 -12.94 -20.05
CA ALA A 100 -7.31 -13.20 -21.23
C ALA A 100 -8.47 -12.21 -21.36
N MET A 101 -9.04 -11.74 -20.25
CA MET A 101 -10.12 -10.75 -20.25
C MET A 101 -9.64 -9.29 -20.24
N GLY A 102 -8.32 -9.04 -20.25
CA GLY A 102 -7.74 -7.70 -20.20
C GLY A 102 -7.78 -7.03 -18.81
N ALA A 103 -8.26 -7.73 -17.78
CA ALA A 103 -8.31 -7.20 -16.41
C ALA A 103 -6.91 -7.05 -15.80
N PHE A 104 -5.97 -7.96 -16.11
CA PHE A 104 -4.61 -7.90 -15.58
C PHE A 104 -3.85 -6.63 -16.02
N PRO A 105 -3.83 -6.24 -17.31
CA PRO A 105 -3.26 -4.96 -17.72
C PRO A 105 -3.93 -3.74 -17.04
N ALA A 106 -5.25 -3.78 -16.86
CA ALA A 106 -5.97 -2.71 -16.15
C ALA A 106 -5.50 -2.60 -14.68
N ILE A 107 -5.36 -3.72 -13.99
CA ILE A 107 -4.84 -3.78 -12.61
C ILE A 107 -3.43 -3.17 -12.56
N LYS A 108 -2.52 -3.57 -13.46
CA LYS A 108 -1.15 -3.03 -13.50
C LYS A 108 -1.08 -1.55 -13.84
N THR A 109 -2.04 -1.04 -14.61
CA THR A 109 -2.17 0.41 -14.85
C THR A 109 -2.57 1.13 -13.57
N ILE A 110 -3.55 0.60 -12.84
CA ILE A 110 -4.03 1.18 -11.58
C ILE A 110 -2.93 1.13 -10.51
N GLU A 111 -2.23 -0.01 -10.36
CA GLU A 111 -1.07 -0.14 -9.48
C GLU A 111 -0.01 0.94 -9.79
N GLY A 112 0.27 1.19 -11.08
CA GLY A 112 1.19 2.24 -11.51
C GLY A 112 0.72 3.64 -11.12
N ILE A 113 -0.57 3.96 -11.27
CA ILE A 113 -1.14 5.24 -10.85
C ILE A 113 -1.07 5.38 -9.33
N VAL A 114 -1.49 4.36 -8.58
CA VAL A 114 -1.40 4.29 -7.12
C VAL A 114 0.03 4.52 -6.67
N ALA A 115 1.00 3.85 -7.31
CA ALA A 115 2.41 4.00 -7.01
C ALA A 115 2.89 5.45 -7.15
N LEU A 116 2.51 6.13 -8.24
CA LEU A 116 2.88 7.53 -8.46
C LEU A 116 2.23 8.46 -7.42
N LEU A 117 0.96 8.22 -7.07
CA LEU A 117 0.26 8.98 -6.04
C LEU A 117 0.92 8.80 -4.66
N LEU A 118 1.23 7.55 -4.30
CA LEU A 118 1.95 7.22 -3.09
C LEU A 118 3.33 7.89 -3.09
N LEU A 119 4.18 7.69 -4.10
CA LEU A 119 5.55 8.23 -4.13
C LEU A 119 5.62 9.76 -4.16
N SER A 120 4.68 10.41 -4.87
CA SER A 120 4.56 11.87 -4.89
C SER A 120 3.91 12.45 -3.63
N ASN A 121 3.45 11.60 -2.71
CA ASN A 121 2.71 12.00 -1.50
C ASN A 121 1.44 12.82 -1.84
N ARG A 122 0.74 12.46 -2.92
CA ARG A 122 -0.48 13.14 -3.37
C ARG A 122 -1.65 12.18 -3.38
N PHE A 123 -2.79 12.63 -2.87
CA PHE A 123 -4.01 11.82 -2.77
C PHE A 123 -3.78 10.45 -2.11
N VAL A 124 -2.89 10.38 -1.12
CA VAL A 124 -2.52 9.12 -0.46
C VAL A 124 -3.75 8.35 0.05
N PRO A 125 -4.75 8.97 0.70
CA PRO A 125 -5.92 8.22 1.14
C PRO A 125 -6.72 7.59 -0.01
N LEU A 126 -6.82 8.27 -1.14
CA LEU A 126 -7.48 7.74 -2.34
C LEU A 126 -6.69 6.57 -2.93
N ALA A 127 -5.36 6.72 -3.03
CA ALA A 127 -4.49 5.69 -3.57
C ALA A 127 -4.59 4.36 -2.79
N LEU A 128 -4.62 4.42 -1.46
CA LEU A 128 -4.75 3.23 -0.60
C LEU A 128 -6.11 2.52 -0.77
N VAL A 129 -7.18 3.28 -0.99
CA VAL A 129 -8.52 2.73 -1.29
C VAL A 129 -8.55 2.07 -2.66
N LEU A 130 -7.93 2.68 -3.67
CA LEU A 130 -7.82 2.10 -5.01
C LEU A 130 -7.01 0.79 -5.00
N GLU A 131 -6.02 0.68 -4.12
CA GLU A 131 -5.18 -0.52 -3.98
C GLU A 131 -5.87 -1.67 -3.24
N MET A 132 -6.89 -1.39 -2.43
CA MET A 132 -7.51 -2.40 -1.56
C MET A 132 -8.02 -3.66 -2.28
N PRO A 133 -8.73 -3.57 -3.42
CA PRO A 133 -9.19 -4.76 -4.14
C PRO A 133 -8.01 -5.67 -4.54
N THR A 134 -6.92 -5.08 -5.02
CA THR A 134 -5.72 -5.80 -5.45
C THR A 134 -5.01 -6.43 -4.25
N ALA A 135 -4.76 -5.66 -3.20
CA ALA A 135 -4.10 -6.13 -1.97
C ALA A 135 -4.86 -7.28 -1.29
N VAL A 136 -6.19 -7.20 -1.21
CA VAL A 136 -7.03 -8.29 -0.66
C VAL A 136 -6.95 -9.54 -1.54
N THR A 137 -7.01 -9.38 -2.87
CA THR A 137 -6.92 -10.50 -3.82
C THR A 137 -5.57 -11.20 -3.71
N ILE A 138 -4.48 -10.43 -3.67
CA ILE A 138 -3.13 -10.97 -3.54
C ILE A 138 -2.94 -11.65 -2.19
N PHE A 139 -3.39 -11.03 -1.09
CA PHE A 139 -3.37 -11.66 0.23
C PHE A 139 -4.09 -13.01 0.22
N TYR A 140 -5.30 -13.07 -0.35
CA TYR A 140 -6.08 -14.30 -0.36
C TYR A 140 -5.43 -15.39 -1.22
N LEU A 141 -5.02 -15.05 -2.45
CA LEU A 141 -4.37 -15.99 -3.37
C LEU A 141 -3.05 -16.50 -2.82
N ASN A 142 -2.24 -15.63 -2.23
CA ASN A 142 -0.91 -15.99 -1.77
C ASN A 142 -0.94 -16.75 -0.45
N THR A 143 -1.89 -16.43 0.44
CA THR A 143 -1.95 -17.02 1.79
C THR A 143 -2.77 -18.30 1.82
N PHE A 144 -3.94 -18.32 1.16
CA PHE A 144 -4.90 -19.43 1.30
C PHE A 144 -4.95 -20.34 0.07
N VAL A 145 -4.80 -19.78 -1.14
CA VAL A 145 -4.95 -20.58 -2.37
C VAL A 145 -3.66 -21.27 -2.75
N THR A 146 -2.60 -20.50 -2.97
CA THR A 146 -1.29 -21.04 -3.38
C THR A 146 -0.49 -21.53 -2.18
N ALA A 147 -0.62 -20.85 -1.03
CA ALA A 147 -0.02 -21.18 0.27
C ALA A 147 1.49 -21.54 0.20
N ARG A 148 2.19 -21.04 -0.82
CA ARG A 148 3.65 -21.22 -0.94
C ARG A 148 4.33 -20.25 0.03
N LEU A 149 5.47 -20.66 0.58
CA LEU A 149 6.24 -19.80 1.49
C LEU A 149 6.53 -18.42 0.89
N SER A 150 6.89 -18.36 -0.40
CA SER A 150 7.07 -17.09 -1.12
C SER A 150 5.79 -16.25 -1.23
N GLY A 151 4.63 -16.89 -1.38
CA GLY A 151 3.33 -16.21 -1.38
C GLY A 151 2.97 -15.69 0.02
N VAL A 152 3.06 -16.54 1.03
CA VAL A 152 2.76 -16.18 2.44
C VAL A 152 3.67 -15.05 2.94
N LEU A 153 4.85 -14.90 2.37
CA LEU A 153 5.76 -13.82 2.74
C LEU A 153 5.61 -12.56 1.88
N THR A 154 4.68 -12.53 0.92
CA THR A 154 4.41 -11.36 0.06
C THR A 154 2.99 -10.84 0.20
N GLY A 155 1.98 -11.72 0.24
CA GLY A 155 0.57 -11.32 0.38
C GLY A 155 0.22 -10.62 1.69
N PRO A 156 0.53 -11.19 2.86
CA PRO A 156 0.26 -10.55 4.15
C PRO A 156 0.99 -9.21 4.35
N PRO A 157 2.28 -9.05 3.98
CA PRO A 157 2.91 -7.72 4.00
C PRO A 157 2.23 -6.70 3.09
N GLU A 158 1.76 -7.09 1.92
CA GLU A 158 1.10 -6.18 0.99
C GLU A 158 -0.22 -5.63 1.57
N LEU A 159 -1.12 -6.51 1.99
CA LEU A 159 -2.35 -6.09 2.67
C LEU A 159 -2.06 -5.38 4.00
N GLY A 160 -1.12 -5.90 4.78
CA GLY A 160 -0.74 -5.37 6.08
C GLY A 160 -0.19 -3.96 6.02
N VAL A 161 0.69 -3.66 5.05
CA VAL A 161 1.21 -2.29 4.86
C VAL A 161 0.12 -1.36 4.33
N ASN A 162 -0.75 -1.83 3.41
CA ASN A 162 -1.86 -1.01 2.92
C ASN A 162 -2.78 -0.61 4.09
N LEU A 163 -3.16 -1.56 4.94
CA LEU A 163 -3.97 -1.32 6.13
C LEU A 163 -3.28 -0.44 7.16
N ALA A 164 -1.97 -0.65 7.41
CA ALA A 164 -1.20 0.18 8.33
C ALA A 164 -1.13 1.63 7.88
N LEU A 165 -0.96 1.87 6.57
CA LEU A 165 -1.05 3.21 5.98
C LEU A 165 -2.47 3.76 6.10
N MET A 166 -3.51 2.97 5.80
CA MET A 166 -4.88 3.44 5.98
C MET A 166 -5.16 3.86 7.42
N LEU A 167 -4.63 3.12 8.40
CA LEU A 167 -4.72 3.48 9.81
C LEU A 167 -3.92 4.75 10.14
N ALA A 168 -2.74 4.94 9.55
CA ALA A 168 -1.96 6.18 9.71
C ALA A 168 -2.72 7.40 9.18
N TYR A 169 -3.52 7.23 8.13
CA TYR A 169 -4.40 8.25 7.55
C TYR A 169 -5.86 8.16 8.04
N TYR A 170 -6.12 7.51 9.18
CA TYR A 170 -7.48 7.21 9.69
C TYR A 170 -8.43 8.42 9.69
N GLN A 171 -7.91 9.61 10.02
CA GLN A 171 -8.69 10.84 10.04
C GLN A 171 -9.37 11.15 8.69
N SER A 172 -8.74 10.74 7.58
CA SER A 172 -9.27 10.92 6.22
C SER A 172 -10.43 9.97 5.92
N TYR A 173 -10.44 8.78 6.52
CA TYR A 173 -11.47 7.75 6.29
C TYR A 173 -12.61 7.80 7.29
N ARG A 174 -12.42 8.47 8.43
CA ARG A 174 -13.41 8.58 9.49
C ARG A 174 -14.83 8.94 8.98
N PRO A 175 -15.01 9.88 8.03
CA PRO A 175 -16.34 10.18 7.47
C PRO A 175 -16.98 9.00 6.70
N MET A 176 -16.16 8.14 6.07
CA MET A 176 -16.62 6.98 5.30
C MET A 176 -17.14 5.85 6.20
N LEU A 177 -16.79 5.87 7.49
CA LEU A 177 -17.19 4.88 8.50
C LEU A 177 -18.45 5.29 9.28
N ALA A 178 -19.07 6.42 8.93
CA ALA A 178 -20.30 6.84 9.58
C ALA A 178 -21.46 5.89 9.22
N MET A 179 -22.17 5.36 10.23
CA MET A 179 -23.32 4.46 10.03
C MET A 179 -24.45 5.10 9.20
N ARG A 180 -24.62 6.43 9.32
CA ARG A 180 -25.61 7.22 8.58
C ARG A 180 -24.94 8.51 8.10
N PRO A 181 -24.16 8.45 7.00
CA PRO A 181 -23.48 9.63 6.50
C PRO A 181 -24.51 10.61 5.91
N PRO A 182 -24.39 11.92 6.14
CA PRO A 182 -25.25 12.89 5.50
C PRO A 182 -24.98 12.91 3.98
N VAL A 183 -26.04 12.92 3.18
CA VAL A 183 -25.94 13.12 1.73
C VAL A 183 -25.76 14.61 1.47
N ALA A 184 -24.51 15.03 1.22
CA ALA A 184 -24.16 16.40 0.91
C ALA A 184 -23.42 16.44 -0.44
N PRO A 185 -24.15 16.49 -1.58
CA PRO A 185 -23.51 16.51 -2.89
C PRO A 185 -22.67 17.79 -3.04
N PRO A 186 -21.63 17.77 -3.90
CA PRO A 186 -20.87 18.97 -4.23
C PRO A 186 -21.80 20.09 -4.69
N ALA A 187 -21.43 21.34 -4.43
CA ALA A 187 -22.23 22.51 -4.82
C ALA A 187 -22.56 22.56 -6.32
N LEU A 188 -21.69 21.96 -7.15
CA LEU A 188 -21.91 21.77 -8.59
C LEU A 188 -23.24 21.06 -8.92
N PHE A 189 -23.71 20.17 -8.05
CA PHE A 189 -24.96 19.42 -8.22
C PHE A 189 -26.11 19.98 -7.38
N GLY A 190 -26.06 21.28 -7.02
CA GLY A 190 -27.10 21.94 -6.23
C GLY A 190 -27.04 21.64 -4.73
N GLY A 191 -25.96 21.03 -4.25
CA GLY A 191 -25.72 20.85 -2.83
C GLY A 191 -25.47 22.19 -2.15
N LYS A 192 -26.38 22.63 -1.28
CA LYS A 192 -26.00 23.62 -0.27
C LYS A 192 -24.93 22.96 0.59
N ALA A 193 -23.72 23.54 0.65
CA ALA A 193 -22.67 23.11 1.56
C ALA A 193 -23.26 23.00 2.97
N GLY A 194 -23.57 21.77 3.36
CA GLY A 194 -24.56 21.51 4.40
C GLY A 194 -23.92 21.43 5.77
N VAL A 195 -24.05 22.53 6.50
CA VAL A 195 -24.45 22.59 7.91
C VAL A 195 -23.53 21.87 8.92
N SER A 196 -22.87 22.71 9.73
CA SER A 196 -22.14 22.40 10.96
C SER A 196 -22.79 21.29 11.81
N PRO A 197 -22.02 20.33 12.37
CA PRO A 197 -22.57 19.23 13.19
C PRO A 197 -22.99 19.65 14.61
N ALA A 198 -23.26 20.93 14.87
CA ALA A 198 -23.64 21.42 16.18
C ALA A 198 -24.95 22.20 16.11
N GLY A 199 -26.01 21.65 16.70
CA GLY A 199 -27.22 22.40 17.07
C GLY A 199 -28.52 21.72 16.68
N ASN A 200 -29.19 21.17 17.70
CA ASN A 200 -30.59 20.74 17.73
C ASN A 200 -30.99 19.49 16.91
N ARG A 201 -31.00 18.35 17.61
CA ARG A 201 -32.12 17.40 17.48
C ARG A 201 -32.95 17.46 18.77
N PRO A 202 -34.28 17.68 18.72
CA PRO A 202 -35.12 17.46 19.88
C PRO A 202 -35.12 15.96 20.23
N ARG A 203 -35.26 15.70 21.53
CA ARG A 203 -35.21 14.38 22.18
C ARG A 203 -36.25 13.42 21.62
#